data_AF-A0AA37BEJ6-F1
#
_entry.id   AF-A0AA37BEJ6-F1
#
_cell.length_a   1.000
_cell.length_b   1.000
_cell.length_c   1.000
_cell.angle_alpha   90.00
_cell.angle_beta   90.00
_cell.angle_gamma   90.00
#
_symmetry.space_group_name_H-M   'P 1'
#
loop_
_entity.id
_entity.type
_entity.pdbx_description
1 polymer ?
#
loop_
_entity_poly.entity_id
_entity_poly.type
_entity_poly.pdbx_seq_one_letter_code
_entity_poly.pdbx_strand_id
1 'polypeptide(L)' 'MNEGIIPAAEPDPYADLSAALREEFSAIHPAATVTRCVDAARYGALEITGHAHPWLVERIARKHLQVLALAASGRDR' A
#
# COMPACT_ATOMS: atom_id res chain seq x y z
N MET A 1 -0.64 -38.44 -12.97
CA MET A 1 -1.27 -37.26 -12.35
C MET A 1 -0.36 -36.86 -11.22
N ASN A 2 0.50 -35.87 -11.42
CA ASN A 2 1.37 -35.38 -10.35
C ASN A 2 0.91 -33.97 -10.04
N GLU A 3 0.11 -33.85 -8.99
CA GLU A 3 -0.34 -32.56 -8.46
C GLU A 3 0.90 -31.86 -7.90
N GLY A 4 1.43 -30.94 -8.71
CA GLY A 4 2.53 -30.07 -8.30
C GLY A 4 2.08 -29.31 -7.06
N ILE A 5 2.75 -29.59 -5.95
CA ILE A 5 2.67 -28.82 -4.71
C ILE A 5 2.93 -27.37 -5.10
N ILE A 6 1.88 -26.54 -5.14
CA ILE A 6 2.04 -25.10 -5.28
C ILE A 6 2.78 -24.66 -4.00
N PRO A 7 4.01 -24.15 -4.08
CA PRO A 7 4.65 -23.60 -2.89
C PRO A 7 3.74 -22.47 -2.41
N ALA A 8 3.30 -22.55 -1.14
CA ALA A 8 2.55 -21.49 -0.52
C ALA A 8 3.30 -20.18 -0.80
N ALA A 9 2.64 -19.26 -1.51
CA ALA A 9 3.24 -17.98 -1.87
C ALA A 9 3.82 -17.38 -0.59
N GLU A 10 5.11 -17.01 -0.64
CA GLU A 10 5.76 -16.36 0.50
C GLU A 10 4.83 -15.21 0.97
N PRO A 11 4.57 -15.09 2.28
CA PRO A 11 3.66 -14.07 2.77
C PRO A 11 4.15 -12.72 2.28
N ASP A 12 3.31 -12.03 1.50
CA ASP A 12 3.63 -10.71 1.00
C ASP A 12 3.96 -9.83 2.22
N PRO A 13 5.20 -9.32 2.35
CA PRO A 13 5.62 -8.58 3.54
C PRO A 13 4.83 -7.27 3.74
N TYR A 14 4.04 -6.90 2.73
CA TYR A 14 3.15 -5.74 2.73
C TYR A 14 1.68 -6.11 2.97
N ALA A 15 1.31 -7.38 3.11
CA ALA A 15 -0.08 -7.80 3.26
C ALA A 15 -0.74 -7.22 4.51
N ASP A 16 -0.10 -7.39 5.68
CA ASP A 16 -0.62 -6.90 6.96
C ASP A 16 -0.69 -5.36 6.99
N LEU A 17 0.34 -4.69 6.48
CA LEU A 17 0.37 -3.24 6.32
C LEU A 17 -0.78 -2.77 5.43
N SER A 18 -0.98 -3.42 4.28
CA SER A 18 -1.99 -3.03 3.31
C SER A 18 -3.39 -3.22 3.89
N ALA A 19 -3.60 -4.29 4.65
CA ALA A 19 -4.84 -4.52 5.38
C ALA A 19 -5.09 -3.42 6.43
N ALA A 20 -4.09 -3.12 7.26
CA ALA A 20 -4.19 -2.09 8.30
C ALA A 20 -4.48 -0.70 7.71
N LEU A 21 -3.78 -0.30 6.64
CA LEU A 21 -4.04 0.96 5.96
C LEU A 21 -5.41 1.01 5.28
N ARG A 22 -5.88 -0.12 4.72
CA ARG A 22 -7.22 -0.20 4.12
C ARG A 22 -8.30 0.00 5.17
N GLU A 23 -8.14 -0.59 6.35
CA GLU A 23 -9.05 -0.41 7.47
C GLU A 23 -9.05 1.05 7.95
N GLU A 24 -7.86 1.60 8.23
CA GLU A 24 -7.70 2.96 8.76
C GLU A 24 -8.27 4.04 7.82
N PHE A 25 -8.05 3.89 6.51
CA PHE A 25 -8.48 4.88 5.52
C PHE A 25 -9.81 4.54 4.84
N SER A 26 -10.50 3.47 5.25
CA SER A 26 -11.72 2.96 4.62
C SER A 26 -12.85 4.01 4.49
N ALA A 27 -12.95 4.91 5.46
CA ALA A 27 -13.95 5.97 5.48
C ALA A 27 -13.66 7.12 4.50
N ILE A 28 -12.42 7.22 4.00
CA ILE A 28 -11.95 8.34 3.17
C ILE A 28 -11.65 7.87 1.74
N HIS A 29 -11.00 6.71 1.61
CA HIS A 29 -10.50 6.19 0.34
C HIS A 29 -11.00 4.76 0.11
N PRO A 30 -11.38 4.40 -1.13
CA PRO A 30 -11.67 3.01 -1.46
C PRO A 30 -10.38 2.16 -1.34
N ALA A 31 -10.53 0.88 -1.01
CA ALA A 31 -9.41 -0.05 -0.83
C ALA A 31 -8.45 -0.12 -2.04
N ALA A 32 -8.98 0.09 -3.26
CA ALA A 32 -8.18 0.16 -4.48
C ALA A 32 -7.19 1.34 -4.47
N THR A 33 -7.59 2.51 -3.96
CA THR A 33 -6.70 3.68 -3.82
C THR A 33 -5.60 3.38 -2.81
N VAL A 34 -5.94 2.82 -1.66
CA VAL A 34 -4.96 2.44 -0.63
C VAL A 34 -3.92 1.47 -1.19
N THR A 35 -4.37 0.43 -1.92
CA THR A 35 -3.49 -0.55 -2.56
C THR A 35 -2.53 0.11 -3.54
N ARG A 36 -3.04 1.00 -4.41
CA ARG A 36 -2.20 1.74 -5.37
C ARG A 36 -1.19 2.64 -4.68
N CYS A 37 -1.54 3.26 -3.55
CA CYS A 37 -0.60 4.07 -2.77
C CYS A 37 0.51 3.22 -2.13
N VAL A 38 0.19 2.02 -1.65
CA VAL A 38 1.18 1.08 -1.12
C VAL A 38 2.12 0.59 -2.23
N ASP A 39 1.57 0.20 -3.38
CA ASP A 39 2.38 -0.19 -4.54
C ASP A 39 3.29 0.95 -5.01
N ALA A 40 2.75 2.16 -5.16
CA ALA A 40 3.53 3.33 -5.55
C ALA A 40 4.65 3.64 -4.54
N ALA A 41 4.38 3.52 -3.23
CA ALA A 41 5.37 3.69 -2.18
C ALA A 41 6.47 2.62 -2.23
N ARG A 42 6.09 1.35 -2.48
CA ARG A 42 7.01 0.24 -2.65
C ARG A 42 7.93 0.44 -3.85
N TYR A 43 7.35 0.72 -5.02
CA TYR A 43 8.12 0.97 -6.24
C TYR A 43 9.04 2.18 -6.06
N GLY A 44 8.53 3.29 -5.53
CA GLY A 44 9.34 4.48 -5.27
C GLY A 44 10.49 4.23 -4.29
N ALA A 45 10.26 3.45 -3.22
CA ALA A 45 11.32 3.07 -2.30
C ALA A 45 12.38 2.20 -2.99
N LEU A 46 11.96 1.17 -3.71
CA LEU A 46 12.86 0.26 -4.42
C LEU A 46 13.72 1.00 -5.45
N GLU A 47 13.13 1.87 -6.25
CA GLU A 47 13.82 2.62 -7.31
C GLU A 47 14.87 3.59 -6.75
N ILE A 48 14.60 4.23 -5.61
CA ILE A 48 15.47 5.30 -5.08
C ILE A 48 16.53 4.77 -4.11
N THR A 49 16.16 3.80 -3.26
CA THR A 49 17.05 3.32 -2.19
C THR A 49 17.63 1.94 -2.50
N GLY A 50 17.15 1.26 -3.55
CA GLY A 50 17.49 -0.12 -3.87
C GLY A 50 16.79 -1.17 -2.98
N HIS A 51 15.97 -0.74 -2.02
CA HIS A 51 15.27 -1.64 -1.11
C HIS A 51 13.95 -1.05 -0.59
N ALA A 52 12.92 -1.88 -0.47
CA ALA A 52 11.61 -1.45 0.02
C ALA A 52 11.36 -2.04 1.42
N HIS A 53 11.86 -1.39 2.47
CA HIS A 53 11.58 -1.86 3.83
C HIS A 53 10.10 -1.59 4.18
N PRO A 54 9.33 -2.54 4.73
CA PRO A 54 7.89 -2.37 5.00
C PRO A 54 7.55 -1.11 5.79
N TRP A 55 8.34 -0.79 6.82
CA TRP A 55 8.18 0.44 7.61
C TRP A 55 8.35 1.72 6.77
N LEU A 56 9.28 1.73 5.81
CA LEU A 56 9.49 2.89 4.94
C LEU A 56 8.30 3.02 3.97
N VAL A 57 7.88 1.91 3.38
CA VAL A 57 6.72 1.85 2.47
C VAL A 57 5.47 2.33 3.18
N GLU A 58 5.22 1.89 4.42
CA GLU A 58 4.10 2.37 5.24
C GLU A 58 4.10 3.89 5.38
N ARG A 59 5.24 4.47 5.78
CA ARG A 59 5.36 5.90 6.01
C ARG A 59 5.10 6.71 4.75
N ILE A 60 5.58 6.24 3.60
CA ILE A 60 5.38 6.90 2.31
C ILE A 60 3.91 6.77 1.89
N ALA A 61 3.34 5.57 1.94
CA ALA A 61 1.95 5.31 1.58
C ALA A 61 0.97 6.13 2.43
N ARG A 62 1.20 6.22 3.74
CA ARG A 62 0.38 7.03 4.65
C ARG A 62 0.42 8.51 4.28
N LYS A 63 1.59 9.05 3.90
CA LYS A 63 1.70 10.42 3.39
C LYS A 63 0.94 10.63 2.09
N HIS A 64 1.01 9.69 1.14
CA HIS A 64 0.21 9.76 -0.07
C HIS A 64 -1.28 9.82 0.24
N LEU A 65 -1.77 8.98 1.14
CA LEU A 65 -3.18 8.94 1.54
C LEU A 65 -3.64 10.22 2.24
N GLN A 66 -2.79 10.79 3.09
CA GLN A 66 -3.05 12.08 3.75
C GLN A 66 -3.13 13.23 2.74
N VAL A 67 -2.20 13.28 1.77
CA VAL A 67 -2.22 14.29 0.70
C VAL A 67 -3.46 14.14 -0.18
N LEU A 68 -3.84 12.91 -0.54
CA LEU A 68 -5.05 12.65 -1.31
C LEU A 68 -6.31 13.03 -0.55
N ALA A 69 -6.36 12.75 0.76
CA ALA A 69 -7.48 13.14 1.62
C ALA A 69 -7.63 14.66 1.68
N LEU A 70 -6.52 15.39 1.91
CA LEU A 70 -6.53 16.85 1.92
C LEU A 70 -7.00 17.43 0.58
N ALA A 71 -6.52 16.87 -0.54
CA ALA A 71 -6.91 17.31 -1.87
C ALA A 71 -8.39 17.02 -2.17
N ALA A 72 -8.97 15.95 -1.62
CA ALA A 72 -10.39 15.66 -1.74
C ALA A 72 -11.24 16.67 -0.96
N SER A 73 -10.84 17.02 0.25
CA SER A 73 -11.54 18.02 1.07
C SER A 73 -11.52 19.44 0.50
N GLY A 74 -10.51 19.77 -0.32
CA GLY A 74 -10.38 21.09 -0.97
C GLY A 74 -11.11 21.23 -2.31
N ARG A 75 -11.70 20.16 -2.85
CA ARG A 75 -12.40 20.15 -4.16
C ARG A 75 -13.92 20.32 -4.06
N ASP A 76 -14.45 20.56 -2.86
CA ASP A 76 -15.87 20.87 -2.62
C ASP A 76 -16.16 22.39 -2.68
N ARG A 77 -15.58 23.09 -3.67
CA ARG A 77 -15.86 24.51 -3.94
C ARG A 77 -15.93 24.76 -5.44
#